data_AF-A0A8S2AR68-F1
#
_entry.id   AF-A0A8S2AR68-F1
#
_cell.length_a   1.000
_cell.length_b   1.000
_cell.length_c   1.000
_cell.angle_alpha   90.00
_cell.angle_beta   90.00
_cell.angle_gamma   90.00
#
_symmetry.space_group_name_H-M   'P 1'
#
loop_
_entity.id
_entity.type
_entity.pdbx_description
1 polymer ?
#
loop_
_entity_poly.entity_id
_entity_poly.type
_entity_poly.pdbx_seq_one_letter_code
_entity_poly.pdbx_strand_id
1 'polypeptide(L)'
;MATVSSDPAPAKKSRNSRKALKEKNEIVESSPLLSPVSGKGKETKSFEKDLMEMQAMLEKMKIEKEKTEDLLKEKDEILKKKEEELETKDVEQEKLKMELKKLQKMKEFKPNMTFAFTQSLAQTEEDKKGKKKKDCAETKRPSTPYILWCKDNWNEVKKQNPEADFKETSNILGAKWKGISAEEKKPYEEKYQADKEAYLQVITKEKREKEAMKLLDDEQKQKTAMELLDQYLHFVQEAEQDNKKKAKKIKDPLKPKHPISAYMIYANERRAALKGENKSVIEVAKMTGEEWKNLSEEQKTPYDQMAKKNKEIYLQEMEGYKRTKEEETMSQKKEEEELMKLHKQEALQLLKKKEKTDNIIKKTKETTKNKKKNENVDPNKPKKPTSSYFLFCKDARKSVLEEHPGINNSTVTAHISLKWKELGEEEKQVYNGKAAELMEAYKKEVEEYNKTKTSS
;
A
#
# COMPACT_ATOMS: atom_id res chain seq x y z
N MET A 1 7.13 13.80 -57.47
CA MET A 1 6.37 15.02 -57.15
C MET A 1 6.61 15.35 -55.69
N ALA A 2 7.44 16.36 -55.46
CA ALA A 2 7.74 16.96 -54.16
C ALA A 2 7.46 18.45 -54.28
N THR A 3 6.74 19.03 -53.31
CA THR A 3 6.50 20.47 -53.12
C THR A 3 6.58 20.69 -51.60
N VAL A 4 7.73 21.08 -51.03
CA VAL A 4 8.36 22.43 -50.99
C VAL A 4 7.47 23.48 -50.32
N SER A 5 7.82 23.83 -49.08
CA SER A 5 7.71 25.17 -48.47
C SER A 5 8.51 25.15 -47.14
N SER A 6 9.83 25.42 -47.15
CA SER A 6 10.53 26.70 -46.94
C SER A 6 10.27 27.41 -45.61
N ASP A 7 11.13 27.11 -44.61
CA ASP A 7 11.98 27.98 -43.74
C ASP A 7 11.41 29.27 -43.06
N PRO A 8 12.05 29.86 -42.00
CA PRO A 8 13.41 29.60 -41.47
C PRO A 8 13.59 29.57 -39.92
N ALA A 9 14.78 29.11 -39.53
CA ALA A 9 15.38 29.20 -38.19
C ALA A 9 15.60 30.64 -37.68
N PRO A 10 15.62 30.88 -36.34
CA PRO A 10 16.04 32.17 -35.80
C PRO A 10 17.56 32.26 -35.66
N ALA A 11 18.11 33.30 -36.27
CA ALA A 11 19.51 33.63 -36.35
C ALA A 11 20.13 34.11 -35.03
N LYS A 12 21.43 33.82 -34.92
CA LYS A 12 22.41 34.47 -34.03
C LYS A 12 22.29 35.99 -34.11
N LYS A 13 22.09 36.66 -32.97
CA LYS A 13 22.40 38.09 -32.81
C LYS A 13 23.64 38.27 -31.96
N SER A 14 24.74 38.52 -32.64
CA SER A 14 25.86 39.32 -32.11
C SER A 14 25.35 40.74 -31.90
N ARG A 15 25.61 41.32 -30.73
CA ARG A 15 25.67 42.77 -30.58
C ARG A 15 26.73 43.13 -29.53
N ASN A 16 27.89 43.51 -30.04
CA ASN A 16 28.82 44.42 -29.38
C ASN A 16 28.05 45.61 -28.79
N SER A 17 28.20 45.85 -27.48
CA SER A 17 28.47 47.17 -26.91
C SER A 17 28.47 47.11 -25.38
N ARG A 18 29.66 47.27 -24.79
CA ARG A 18 29.94 48.19 -23.67
C ARG A 18 31.42 48.09 -23.30
N LYS A 19 32.22 48.78 -24.12
CA LYS A 19 33.36 49.58 -23.68
C LYS A 19 32.82 50.69 -22.76
N ALA A 20 33.65 51.16 -21.84
CA ALA A 20 33.42 52.17 -20.79
C ALA A 20 32.91 51.55 -19.47
N LEU A 21 33.52 51.75 -18.31
CA LEU A 21 34.53 52.69 -17.84
C LEU A 21 35.59 51.94 -17.04
N LYS A 22 36.86 52.14 -17.40
CA LYS A 22 38.03 51.87 -16.55
C LYS A 22 38.85 53.16 -16.59
N GLU A 23 38.55 54.06 -15.67
CA GLU A 23 39.20 55.34 -15.38
C GLU A 23 38.69 55.68 -13.97
N LYS A 24 39.44 56.08 -12.97
CA LYS A 24 40.83 56.54 -12.81
C LYS A 24 41.15 56.31 -11.32
N ASN A 25 42.35 55.85 -11.00
CA ASN A 25 42.99 56.07 -9.71
C ASN A 25 44.50 56.01 -9.98
N GLU A 26 44.99 57.01 -10.71
CA GLU A 26 46.38 57.43 -10.65
C GLU A 26 46.51 58.43 -9.51
N ILE A 27 47.14 58.01 -8.42
CA ILE A 27 47.65 58.90 -7.39
C ILE A 27 49.01 59.36 -7.89
N VAL A 28 49.04 60.56 -8.47
CA VAL A 28 50.29 61.29 -8.74
C VAL A 28 50.65 62.01 -7.44
N GLU A 29 51.68 61.51 -6.76
CA GLU A 29 52.43 62.29 -5.78
C GLU A 29 53.21 63.37 -6.52
N SER A 30 52.79 64.62 -6.37
CA SER A 30 53.61 65.79 -6.74
C SER A 30 53.67 66.74 -5.55
N SER A 31 54.85 66.78 -4.90
CA SER A 31 55.23 67.81 -3.94
C SER A 31 55.20 69.21 -4.57
N PRO A 32 54.86 70.26 -3.80
CA PRO A 32 55.34 71.60 -4.11
C PRO A 32 56.26 72.14 -3.01
N LEU A 33 57.34 72.77 -3.49
CA LEU A 33 58.36 73.49 -2.77
C LEU A 33 57.84 74.78 -2.11
N LEU A 34 58.53 75.17 -1.04
CA LEU A 34 58.38 76.37 -0.23
C LEU A 34 58.78 77.66 -0.96
N SER A 35 58.12 78.78 -0.63
CA SER A 35 58.79 80.07 -0.31
C SER A 35 57.82 81.05 0.39
N PRO A 36 58.33 82.04 1.16
CA PRO A 36 57.66 82.56 2.34
C PRO A 36 57.18 84.02 2.20
N VAL A 37 56.03 84.37 2.80
CA VAL A 37 55.67 85.77 3.10
C VAL A 37 54.92 85.88 4.43
N SER A 38 55.43 86.79 5.25
CA SER A 38 54.96 87.30 6.54
C SER A 38 53.46 87.64 6.63
N GLY A 39 52.81 87.33 7.76
CA GLY A 39 51.49 87.89 8.10
C GLY A 39 51.00 87.54 9.51
N LYS A 40 50.92 88.55 10.38
CA LYS A 40 50.46 88.48 11.78
C LYS A 40 49.08 87.85 11.96
N GLY A 41 49.01 86.87 12.87
CA GLY A 41 48.05 86.79 13.98
C GLY A 41 46.55 86.87 13.67
N LYS A 42 45.91 85.71 13.44
CA LYS A 42 44.52 85.35 13.85
C LYS A 42 44.11 83.97 13.29
N GLU A 43 44.83 82.88 13.59
CA GLU A 43 44.54 81.58 12.91
C GLU A 43 44.46 80.33 13.79
N THR A 44 44.52 80.44 15.12
CA THR A 44 44.38 79.25 15.97
C THR A 44 42.95 78.71 16.08
N LYS A 45 41.93 79.58 15.93
CA LYS A 45 40.50 79.17 15.94
C LYS A 45 39.98 78.65 14.58
N SER A 46 40.67 78.93 13.48
CA SER A 46 40.28 78.46 12.13
C SER A 46 40.79 77.05 11.88
N PHE A 47 42.06 76.79 12.24
CA PHE A 47 42.68 75.49 12.03
C PHE A 47 42.03 74.38 12.86
N GLU A 48 41.61 74.66 14.10
CA GLU A 48 40.94 73.68 14.95
C GLU A 48 39.52 73.38 14.48
N LYS A 49 38.86 74.36 13.84
CA LYS A 49 37.57 74.16 13.18
C LYS A 49 37.72 73.32 11.90
N ASP A 50 38.74 73.60 11.09
CA ASP A 50 39.05 72.81 9.89
C ASP A 50 39.48 71.37 10.24
N LEU A 51 40.22 71.18 11.35
CA LEU A 51 40.59 69.86 11.86
C LEU A 51 39.36 69.08 12.33
N MET A 52 38.45 69.72 13.09
CA MET A 52 37.18 69.11 13.49
C MET A 52 36.28 68.78 12.29
N GLU A 53 36.22 69.65 11.28
CA GLU A 53 35.49 69.40 10.04
C GLU A 53 36.08 68.22 9.26
N MET A 54 37.41 68.11 9.18
CA MET A 54 38.09 66.97 8.56
C MET A 54 37.87 65.67 9.34
N GLN A 55 37.88 65.72 10.68
CA GLN A 55 37.56 64.58 11.54
C GLN A 55 36.10 64.12 11.36
N ALA A 56 35.17 65.07 11.33
CA ALA A 56 33.75 64.80 11.08
C ALA A 56 33.51 64.27 9.65
N MET A 57 34.28 64.72 8.66
CA MET A 57 34.23 64.18 7.30
C MET A 57 34.74 62.74 7.24
N LEU A 58 35.84 62.42 7.94
CA LEU A 58 36.35 61.05 8.05
C LEU A 58 35.38 60.13 8.79
N GLU A 59 34.69 60.63 9.82
CA GLU A 59 33.67 59.87 10.55
C GLU A 59 32.43 59.62 9.68
N LYS A 60 31.98 60.63 8.91
CA LYS A 60 30.93 60.45 7.89
C LYS A 60 31.32 59.42 6.84
N MET A 61 32.56 59.46 6.35
CA MET A 61 33.08 58.48 5.38
C MET A 61 33.14 57.06 5.96
N LYS A 62 33.47 56.91 7.24
CA LYS A 62 33.45 55.61 7.94
C LYS A 62 32.02 55.08 8.08
N ILE A 63 31.08 55.92 8.51
CA ILE A 63 29.66 55.57 8.63
C ILE A 63 29.05 55.23 7.27
N GLU A 64 29.42 55.96 6.21
CA GLU A 64 28.96 55.69 4.86
C GLU A 64 29.52 54.36 4.34
N LYS A 65 30.81 54.08 4.60
CA LYS A 65 31.42 52.77 4.29
C LYS A 65 30.73 51.62 5.03
N GLU A 66 30.47 51.78 6.33
CA GLU A 66 29.77 50.78 7.16
C GLU A 66 28.35 50.53 6.63
N LYS A 67 27.59 51.58 6.31
CA LYS A 67 26.27 51.46 5.66
C LYS A 67 26.34 50.73 4.31
N THR A 68 27.37 50.98 3.50
CA THR A 68 27.53 50.25 2.23
C THR A 68 27.91 48.79 2.44
N GLU A 69 28.66 48.47 3.48
CA GLU A 69 29.06 47.11 3.84
C GLU A 69 27.84 46.31 4.36
N ASP A 70 26.99 46.94 5.18
CA ASP A 70 25.76 46.33 5.68
C ASP A 70 24.74 46.08 4.56
N LEU A 71 24.59 47.03 3.61
CA LEU A 71 23.77 46.82 2.41
C LEU A 71 24.33 45.70 1.52
N LEU A 72 25.64 45.50 1.50
CA LEU A 72 26.26 44.39 0.77
C LEU A 72 25.95 43.06 1.45
N LYS A 73 26.12 42.99 2.78
CA LYS A 73 25.78 41.81 3.59
C LYS A 73 24.31 41.43 3.46
N GLU A 74 23.40 42.41 3.48
CA GLU A 74 21.96 42.16 3.29
C GLU A 74 21.66 41.59 1.89
N LYS A 75 22.32 42.11 0.85
CA LYS A 75 22.19 41.55 -0.51
C LYS A 75 22.72 40.13 -0.63
N ASP A 76 23.86 39.85 -0.01
CA ASP A 76 24.45 38.51 0.01
C ASP A 76 23.58 37.52 0.79
N GLU A 77 22.94 37.94 1.90
CA GLU A 77 21.96 37.13 2.62
C GLU A 77 20.69 36.87 1.79
N ILE A 78 20.19 37.87 1.05
CA ILE A 78 19.05 37.69 0.14
C ILE A 78 19.41 36.73 -1.01
N LEU A 79 20.64 36.83 -1.53
CA LEU A 79 21.14 35.95 -2.58
C LEU A 79 21.23 34.50 -2.07
N LYS A 80 21.78 34.33 -0.86
CA LYS A 80 21.86 33.02 -0.20
C LYS A 80 20.49 32.40 0.05
N LYS A 81 19.52 33.18 0.54
CA LYS A 81 18.13 32.70 0.71
C LYS A 81 17.49 32.30 -0.62
N LYS A 82 17.77 33.02 -1.71
CA LYS A 82 17.27 32.66 -3.06
C LYS A 82 17.96 31.42 -3.64
N GLU A 83 19.24 31.22 -3.35
CA GLU A 83 19.96 29.99 -3.72
C GLU A 83 19.39 28.79 -2.96
N GLU A 84 19.14 28.91 -1.65
CA GLU A 84 18.48 27.86 -0.84
C GLU A 84 17.03 27.57 -1.34
N GLU A 85 16.28 28.61 -1.73
CA GLU A 85 14.93 28.45 -2.32
C GLU A 85 14.96 27.78 -3.71
N LEU A 86 16.01 28.04 -4.51
CA LEU A 86 16.21 27.37 -5.80
C LEU A 86 16.62 25.91 -5.61
N GLU A 87 17.51 25.63 -4.67
CA GLU A 87 17.97 24.27 -4.37
C GLU A 87 16.84 23.39 -3.84
N THR A 88 15.98 23.93 -2.97
CA THR A 88 14.78 23.22 -2.51
C THR A 88 13.79 22.95 -3.63
N LYS A 89 13.58 23.89 -4.56
CA LYS A 89 12.74 23.68 -5.75
C LYS A 89 13.32 22.64 -6.71
N ASP A 90 14.63 22.62 -6.92
CA ASP A 90 15.30 21.61 -7.74
C ASP A 90 15.20 20.21 -7.11
N VAL A 91 15.33 20.11 -5.78
CA VAL A 91 15.10 18.87 -5.03
C VAL A 91 13.65 18.40 -5.13
N GLU A 92 12.67 19.30 -5.02
CA GLU A 92 11.26 18.98 -5.22
C GLU A 92 10.95 18.55 -6.66
N GLN A 93 11.55 19.21 -7.67
CA GLN A 93 11.41 18.81 -9.07
C GLN A 93 12.02 17.43 -9.34
N GLU A 94 13.22 17.14 -8.80
CA GLU A 94 13.81 15.80 -8.91
C GLU A 94 12.98 14.75 -8.15
N LYS A 95 12.38 15.10 -7.00
CA LYS A 95 11.45 14.22 -6.28
C LYS A 95 10.20 13.91 -7.10
N LEU A 96 9.58 14.91 -7.70
CA LEU A 96 8.42 14.75 -8.60
C LEU A 96 8.79 13.95 -9.86
N LYS A 97 9.99 14.15 -10.41
CA LYS A 97 10.50 13.40 -11.56
C LYS A 97 10.80 11.95 -11.22
N MET A 98 11.34 11.68 -10.03
CA MET A 98 11.50 10.32 -9.49
C MET A 98 10.15 9.65 -9.25
N GLU A 99 9.16 10.38 -8.73
CA GLU A 99 7.81 9.89 -8.49
C GLU A 99 7.06 9.62 -9.80
N LEU A 100 7.17 10.49 -10.80
CA LEU A 100 6.68 10.25 -12.16
C LEU A 100 7.35 9.04 -12.79
N LYS A 101 8.66 8.87 -12.63
CA LYS A 101 9.39 7.71 -13.14
C LYS A 101 9.02 6.42 -12.40
N LYS A 102 8.72 6.50 -11.10
CA LYS A 102 8.18 5.41 -10.29
C LYS A 102 6.78 5.04 -10.77
N LEU A 103 5.89 6.01 -10.99
CA LEU A 103 4.55 5.80 -11.53
C LEU A 103 4.59 5.25 -12.96
N GLN A 104 5.52 5.73 -13.80
CA GLN A 104 5.73 5.22 -15.15
C GLN A 104 6.26 3.78 -15.11
N LYS A 105 7.22 3.45 -14.23
CA LYS A 105 7.67 2.08 -13.99
C LYS A 105 6.58 1.17 -13.43
N MET A 106 5.71 1.67 -12.55
CA MET A 106 4.55 0.94 -12.03
C MET A 106 3.48 0.72 -13.11
N LYS A 107 3.35 1.64 -14.07
CA LYS A 107 2.48 1.51 -15.24
C LYS A 107 3.08 0.59 -16.32
N GLU A 108 4.41 0.56 -16.43
CA GLU A 108 5.19 -0.32 -17.29
C GLU A 108 5.45 -1.70 -16.65
N PHE A 109 5.16 -1.84 -15.34
CA PHE A 109 5.10 -3.13 -14.65
C PHE A 109 3.95 -3.93 -15.26
N LYS A 110 4.28 -4.63 -16.33
CA LYS A 110 3.52 -5.73 -16.88
C LYS A 110 4.10 -6.96 -16.17
N PRO A 111 3.52 -7.41 -15.04
CA PRO A 111 3.92 -8.69 -14.48
C PRO A 111 3.89 -9.70 -15.62
N ASN A 112 4.94 -10.53 -15.73
CA ASN A 112 5.01 -11.55 -16.76
C ASN A 112 4.00 -12.64 -16.43
N MET A 113 2.73 -12.32 -16.66
CA MET A 113 1.67 -13.27 -16.80
C MET A 113 1.88 -13.85 -18.19
N THR A 114 2.58 -14.98 -18.29
CA THR A 114 2.34 -15.91 -19.40
C THR A 114 0.90 -16.37 -19.26
N PHE A 115 0.00 -15.56 -19.79
CA PHE A 115 -1.40 -15.53 -19.41
C PHE A 115 -2.19 -16.53 -20.24
N ALA A 116 -2.02 -17.83 -19.95
CA ALA A 116 -2.99 -18.84 -20.35
C ALA A 116 -4.32 -18.67 -19.59
N PHE A 117 -4.30 -17.96 -18.45
CA PHE A 117 -5.42 -17.89 -17.51
C PHE A 117 -6.37 -16.70 -17.68
N THR A 118 -5.98 -15.57 -18.31
CA THR A 118 -6.85 -14.39 -18.48
C THR A 118 -7.80 -14.60 -19.65
N GLN A 119 -7.33 -15.27 -20.69
CA GLN A 119 -8.18 -15.78 -21.76
C GLN A 119 -9.13 -16.86 -21.23
N SER A 120 -8.67 -17.74 -20.33
CA SER A 120 -9.51 -18.78 -19.72
C SER A 120 -10.60 -18.22 -18.79
N LEU A 121 -10.27 -17.24 -17.93
CA LEU A 121 -11.26 -16.56 -17.08
C LEU A 121 -12.28 -15.75 -17.89
N ALA A 122 -11.83 -15.04 -18.94
CA ALA A 122 -12.73 -14.30 -19.84
C ALA A 122 -13.64 -15.25 -20.65
N GLN A 123 -13.11 -16.40 -21.10
CA GLN A 123 -13.91 -17.45 -21.75
C GLN A 123 -14.93 -18.08 -20.81
N THR A 124 -14.59 -18.30 -19.53
CA THR A 124 -15.58 -18.79 -18.53
C THR A 124 -16.65 -17.77 -18.15
N GLU A 125 -16.39 -16.46 -18.26
CA GLU A 125 -17.38 -15.42 -18.02
C GLU A 125 -18.30 -15.19 -19.24
N GLU A 126 -17.79 -15.32 -20.47
CA GLU A 126 -18.61 -15.29 -21.69
C GLU A 126 -19.47 -16.57 -21.85
N ASP A 127 -18.94 -17.75 -21.50
CA ASP A 127 -19.70 -19.01 -21.49
C ASP A 127 -20.83 -19.00 -20.45
N LYS A 128 -20.68 -18.34 -19.31
CA LYS A 128 -21.76 -18.15 -18.31
C LYS A 128 -22.88 -17.24 -18.81
N LYS A 129 -22.60 -16.33 -19.75
CA LYS A 129 -23.61 -15.43 -20.33
C LYS A 129 -24.36 -16.08 -21.49
N GLY A 130 -23.73 -17.00 -22.22
CA GLY A 130 -24.34 -17.81 -23.29
C GLY A 130 -25.17 -19.02 -22.81
N LYS A 131 -24.80 -19.65 -21.68
CA LYS A 131 -25.48 -20.86 -21.14
C LYS A 131 -26.61 -20.60 -20.13
N LYS A 132 -27.20 -19.41 -20.10
CA LYS A 132 -28.39 -19.16 -19.25
C LYS A 132 -29.70 -19.76 -19.82
N LYS A 133 -29.63 -20.42 -20.98
CA LYS A 133 -30.69 -21.26 -21.54
C LYS A 133 -30.11 -22.64 -21.80
N LYS A 134 -30.74 -23.65 -21.19
CA LYS A 134 -30.63 -25.09 -21.45
C LYS A 134 -29.72 -25.86 -20.48
N ASP A 135 -30.42 -26.50 -19.55
CA ASP A 135 -30.08 -27.72 -18.80
C ASP A 135 -29.12 -27.60 -17.60
N CYS A 136 -29.56 -26.86 -16.57
CA CYS A 136 -29.24 -27.26 -15.21
C CYS A 136 -30.28 -28.31 -14.79
N ALA A 137 -29.86 -29.57 -14.70
CA ALA A 137 -30.60 -30.60 -13.96
C ALA A 137 -30.54 -30.25 -12.47
N GLU A 138 -31.19 -29.15 -12.06
CA GLU A 138 -31.47 -28.90 -10.67
C GLU A 138 -32.29 -30.10 -10.20
N THR A 139 -31.70 -30.90 -9.30
CA THR A 139 -32.24 -32.18 -8.88
C THR A 139 -33.69 -31.94 -8.42
N LYS A 140 -34.64 -32.39 -9.22
CA LYS A 140 -36.06 -32.15 -8.92
C LYS A 140 -36.42 -33.00 -7.71
N ARG A 141 -37.19 -32.43 -6.78
CA ARG A 141 -37.66 -33.18 -5.61
C ARG A 141 -38.44 -34.42 -6.07
N PRO A 142 -38.31 -35.54 -5.34
CA PRO A 142 -39.02 -36.75 -5.70
C PRO A 142 -40.53 -36.57 -5.61
N SER A 143 -41.24 -37.22 -6.53
CA SER A 143 -42.71 -37.17 -6.61
C SER A 143 -43.31 -37.90 -5.41
N THR A 144 -44.35 -37.33 -4.80
CA THR A 144 -45.02 -37.96 -3.65
C THR A 144 -45.70 -39.29 -4.03
N PRO A 145 -45.98 -40.18 -3.06
CA PRO A 145 -46.58 -41.49 -3.33
C PRO A 145 -47.85 -41.43 -4.18
N TYR A 146 -48.74 -40.47 -3.89
CA TYR A 146 -49.94 -40.19 -4.68
C TYR A 146 -49.64 -39.82 -6.13
N ILE A 147 -48.64 -38.98 -6.39
CA ILE A 147 -48.30 -38.55 -7.74
C ILE A 147 -47.68 -39.71 -8.55
N LEU A 148 -46.88 -40.55 -7.90
CA LEU A 148 -46.35 -41.76 -8.51
C LEU A 148 -47.48 -42.72 -8.91
N TRP A 149 -48.42 -42.96 -7.99
CA TRP A 149 -49.58 -43.79 -8.25
C TRP A 149 -50.50 -43.19 -9.33
N CYS A 150 -50.73 -41.88 -9.32
CA CYS A 150 -51.50 -41.21 -10.36
C CYS A 150 -50.88 -41.38 -11.74
N LYS A 151 -49.55 -41.32 -11.87
CA LYS A 151 -48.86 -41.52 -13.16
C LYS A 151 -49.09 -42.93 -13.71
N ASP A 152 -49.00 -43.94 -12.85
CA ASP A 152 -49.15 -45.34 -13.25
C ASP A 152 -50.60 -45.67 -13.63
N ASN A 153 -51.56 -45.11 -12.89
CA ASN A 153 -52.99 -45.40 -13.08
C ASN A 153 -53.69 -44.43 -14.05
N TRP A 154 -53.00 -43.37 -14.50
CA TRP A 154 -53.56 -42.35 -15.39
C TRP A 154 -54.13 -42.95 -16.67
N ASN A 155 -53.34 -43.79 -17.34
CA ASN A 155 -53.70 -44.37 -18.62
C ASN A 155 -54.86 -45.36 -18.49
N GLU A 156 -54.92 -46.08 -17.37
CA GLU A 156 -56.00 -47.03 -17.09
C GLU A 156 -57.33 -46.29 -16.85
N VAL A 157 -57.32 -45.22 -16.04
CA VAL A 157 -58.53 -44.41 -15.80
C VAL A 157 -58.97 -43.69 -17.07
N LYS A 158 -58.04 -43.22 -17.90
CA LYS A 158 -58.35 -42.58 -19.20
C LYS A 158 -58.88 -43.57 -20.24
N LYS A 159 -58.41 -44.82 -20.22
CA LYS A 159 -58.93 -45.89 -21.09
C LYS A 159 -60.33 -46.33 -20.69
N GLN A 160 -60.62 -46.36 -19.39
CA GLN A 160 -61.96 -46.66 -18.85
C GLN A 160 -62.94 -45.51 -19.01
N ASN A 161 -62.44 -44.27 -19.15
CA ASN A 161 -63.25 -43.07 -19.34
C ASN A 161 -62.69 -42.23 -20.51
N PRO A 162 -62.85 -42.66 -21.77
CA PRO A 162 -62.26 -41.99 -22.93
C PRO A 162 -62.78 -40.57 -23.17
N GLU A 163 -64.01 -40.28 -22.73
CA GLU A 163 -64.63 -38.95 -22.83
C GLU A 163 -64.36 -38.05 -21.62
N ALA A 164 -63.78 -38.57 -20.52
CA ALA A 164 -63.55 -37.77 -19.32
C ALA A 164 -62.38 -36.79 -19.51
N ASP A 165 -62.61 -35.52 -19.18
CA ASP A 165 -61.59 -34.48 -19.24
C ASP A 165 -60.53 -34.67 -18.12
N PHE A 166 -59.33 -34.10 -18.29
CA PHE A 166 -58.19 -34.21 -17.36
C PHE A 166 -58.58 -33.98 -15.89
N LYS A 167 -59.47 -33.01 -15.64
CA LYS A 167 -59.93 -32.67 -14.29
C LYS A 167 -60.82 -33.77 -13.70
N GLU A 168 -61.65 -34.40 -14.52
CA GLU A 168 -62.50 -35.54 -14.12
C GLU A 168 -61.67 -36.80 -13.92
N THR A 169 -60.70 -37.07 -14.80
CA THR A 169 -59.76 -38.20 -14.64
C THR A 169 -58.95 -38.06 -13.35
N SER A 170 -58.49 -36.85 -13.02
CA SER A 170 -57.79 -36.54 -11.77
C SER A 170 -58.68 -36.72 -10.53
N ASN A 171 -59.95 -36.30 -10.58
CA ASN A 171 -60.90 -36.51 -9.50
C ASN A 171 -61.19 -38.00 -9.26
N ILE A 172 -61.35 -38.79 -10.33
CA ILE A 172 -61.54 -40.25 -10.26
C ILE A 172 -60.31 -40.93 -9.65
N LEU A 173 -59.10 -40.52 -10.06
CA LEU A 173 -57.84 -41.00 -9.48
C LEU A 173 -57.74 -40.64 -7.99
N GLY A 174 -58.07 -39.40 -7.61
CA GLY A 174 -58.08 -38.98 -6.21
C GLY A 174 -59.06 -39.80 -5.34
N ALA A 175 -60.24 -40.13 -5.88
CA ALA A 175 -61.21 -40.99 -5.20
C ALA A 175 -60.70 -42.45 -5.08
N LYS A 176 -60.14 -43.00 -6.16
CA LYS A 176 -59.52 -44.33 -6.17
C LYS A 176 -58.36 -44.42 -5.17
N TRP A 177 -57.45 -43.44 -5.13
CA TRP A 177 -56.36 -43.40 -4.14
C TRP A 177 -56.84 -43.36 -2.69
N LYS A 178 -57.93 -42.63 -2.40
CA LYS A 178 -58.51 -42.63 -1.04
C LYS A 178 -59.07 -44.00 -0.65
N GLY A 179 -59.68 -44.73 -1.60
CA GLY A 179 -60.24 -46.07 -1.39
C GLY A 179 -59.24 -47.23 -1.45
N ILE A 180 -58.03 -47.00 -1.95
CA ILE A 180 -56.97 -48.01 -2.04
C ILE A 180 -56.50 -48.45 -0.65
N SER A 181 -56.25 -49.76 -0.50
CA SER A 181 -55.80 -50.38 0.74
C SER A 181 -54.40 -49.91 1.14
N ALA A 182 -54.06 -50.03 2.43
CA ALA A 182 -52.72 -49.65 2.90
C ALA A 182 -51.61 -50.49 2.23
N GLU A 183 -51.93 -51.73 1.82
CA GLU A 183 -51.00 -52.66 1.18
C GLU A 183 -50.62 -52.20 -0.24
N GLU A 184 -51.58 -51.66 -1.00
CA GLU A 184 -51.35 -51.13 -2.34
C GLU A 184 -50.66 -49.74 -2.33
N LYS A 185 -50.78 -48.99 -1.23
CA LYS A 185 -50.03 -47.72 -1.02
C LYS A 185 -48.58 -47.94 -0.64
N LYS A 186 -48.31 -49.03 0.08
CA LYS A 186 -46.99 -49.39 0.62
C LYS A 186 -45.84 -49.32 -0.41
N PRO A 187 -45.93 -49.93 -1.62
CA PRO A 187 -44.84 -49.86 -2.59
C PRO A 187 -44.56 -48.43 -3.10
N TYR A 188 -45.57 -47.58 -3.17
CA TYR A 188 -45.42 -46.17 -3.56
C TYR A 188 -44.80 -45.32 -2.46
N GLU A 189 -45.11 -45.63 -1.20
CA GLU A 189 -44.52 -45.00 -0.01
C GLU A 189 -43.03 -45.35 0.11
N GLU A 190 -42.67 -46.63 -0.05
CA GLU A 190 -41.28 -47.11 -0.05
C GLU A 190 -40.46 -46.50 -1.19
N LYS A 191 -41.02 -46.47 -2.41
CA LYS A 191 -40.39 -45.83 -3.57
C LYS A 191 -40.14 -44.33 -3.33
N TYR A 192 -41.09 -43.63 -2.71
CA TYR A 192 -40.92 -42.22 -2.34
C TYR A 192 -39.80 -42.01 -1.32
N GLN A 193 -39.70 -42.85 -0.28
CA GLN A 193 -38.62 -42.73 0.71
C GLN A 193 -37.25 -43.01 0.08
N ALA A 194 -37.12 -44.06 -0.75
CA ALA A 194 -35.89 -44.36 -1.47
C ALA A 194 -35.46 -43.19 -2.37
N ASP A 195 -36.38 -42.63 -3.16
CA ASP A 195 -36.07 -41.50 -4.04
C ASP A 195 -35.74 -40.21 -3.23
N LYS A 196 -36.37 -40.02 -2.07
CA LYS A 196 -36.10 -38.90 -1.14
C LYS A 196 -34.72 -39.01 -0.51
N GLU A 197 -34.32 -40.19 -0.08
CA GLU A 197 -32.98 -40.45 0.44
C GLU A 197 -31.92 -40.23 -0.64
N ALA A 198 -32.15 -40.76 -1.85
CA ALA A 198 -31.27 -40.54 -2.99
C ALA A 198 -31.12 -39.04 -3.31
N TYR A 199 -32.23 -38.30 -3.35
CA TYR A 199 -32.22 -36.85 -3.56
C TYR A 199 -31.41 -36.11 -2.48
N LEU A 200 -31.57 -36.47 -1.21
CA LEU A 200 -30.81 -35.87 -0.11
C LEU A 200 -29.31 -36.19 -0.22
N GLN A 201 -28.94 -37.40 -0.62
CA GLN A 201 -27.54 -37.77 -0.85
C GLN A 201 -26.93 -36.95 -1.99
N VAL A 202 -27.64 -36.75 -3.10
CA VAL A 202 -27.14 -35.93 -4.21
C VAL A 202 -26.99 -34.47 -3.79
N ILE A 203 -28.00 -33.87 -3.15
CA ILE A 203 -27.93 -32.48 -2.67
C ILE A 203 -26.78 -32.28 -1.66
N THR A 204 -26.56 -33.23 -0.76
CA THR A 204 -25.46 -33.14 0.22
C THR A 204 -24.10 -33.30 -0.42
N LYS A 205 -23.98 -34.12 -1.47
CA LYS A 205 -22.76 -34.22 -2.30
C LYS A 205 -22.50 -32.93 -3.08
N GLU A 206 -23.50 -32.40 -3.80
CA GLU A 206 -23.37 -31.15 -4.56
C GLU A 206 -22.99 -29.96 -3.67
N LYS A 207 -23.52 -29.88 -2.44
CA LYS A 207 -23.13 -28.82 -1.49
C LYS A 207 -21.66 -28.91 -1.10
N ARG A 208 -21.17 -30.13 -0.81
CA ARG A 208 -19.75 -30.36 -0.50
C ARG A 208 -18.85 -30.02 -1.69
N GLU A 209 -19.24 -30.40 -2.89
CA GLU A 209 -18.49 -30.10 -4.11
C GLU A 209 -18.44 -28.59 -4.39
N LYS A 210 -19.55 -27.87 -4.22
CA LYS A 210 -19.58 -26.39 -4.33
C LYS A 210 -18.69 -25.71 -3.29
N GLU A 211 -18.70 -26.20 -2.06
CA GLU A 211 -17.83 -25.68 -1.00
C GLU A 211 -16.35 -25.95 -1.28
N ALA A 212 -16.00 -27.16 -1.73
CA ALA A 212 -14.64 -27.52 -2.13
C ALA A 212 -14.13 -26.67 -3.31
N MET A 213 -14.96 -26.45 -4.34
CA MET A 213 -14.63 -25.58 -5.47
C MET A 213 -14.39 -24.13 -5.04
N LYS A 214 -15.20 -23.62 -4.10
CA LYS A 214 -15.02 -22.27 -3.55
C LYS A 214 -13.70 -22.14 -2.78
N LEU A 215 -13.36 -23.13 -1.95
CA LEU A 215 -12.10 -23.15 -1.22
C LEU A 215 -10.89 -23.17 -2.17
N LEU A 216 -10.97 -23.95 -3.26
CA LEU A 216 -9.90 -24.01 -4.26
C LEU A 216 -9.73 -22.69 -5.01
N ASP A 217 -10.82 -22.00 -5.36
CA ASP A 217 -10.77 -20.66 -5.98
C ASP A 217 -10.18 -19.61 -5.01
N ASP A 218 -10.54 -19.68 -3.73
CA ASP A 218 -9.99 -18.80 -2.70
C ASP A 218 -8.50 -19.07 -2.47
N GLU A 219 -8.06 -20.33 -2.48
CA GLU A 219 -6.65 -20.73 -2.37
C GLU A 219 -5.82 -20.28 -3.58
N GLN A 220 -6.35 -20.42 -4.81
CA GLN A 220 -5.70 -19.93 -6.02
C GLN A 220 -5.52 -18.40 -6.00
N LYS A 221 -6.52 -17.66 -5.51
CA LYS A 221 -6.41 -16.19 -5.33
C LYS A 221 -5.34 -15.83 -4.30
N GLN A 222 -5.28 -16.54 -3.18
CA GLN A 222 -4.24 -16.33 -2.16
C GLN A 222 -2.85 -16.62 -2.71
N LYS A 223 -2.67 -17.73 -3.44
CA LYS A 223 -1.39 -18.08 -4.07
C LYS A 223 -0.95 -17.02 -5.07
N THR A 224 -1.87 -16.55 -5.92
CA THR A 224 -1.60 -15.48 -6.89
C THR A 224 -1.22 -14.16 -6.20
N ALA A 225 -1.92 -13.80 -5.11
CA ALA A 225 -1.59 -12.61 -4.33
C ALA A 225 -0.21 -12.73 -3.65
N MET A 226 0.15 -13.92 -3.17
CA MET A 226 1.45 -14.19 -2.55
C MET A 226 2.59 -14.15 -3.57
N GLU A 227 2.38 -14.69 -4.78
CA GLU A 227 3.35 -14.61 -5.88
C GLU A 227 3.55 -13.18 -6.36
N LEU A 228 2.48 -12.37 -6.42
CA LEU A 228 2.58 -10.95 -6.77
C LEU A 228 3.37 -10.16 -5.70
N LEU A 229 3.18 -10.50 -4.43
CA LEU A 229 3.93 -9.92 -3.32
C LEU A 229 5.42 -10.31 -3.38
N ASP A 230 5.72 -11.57 -3.70
CA ASP A 230 7.08 -12.06 -3.85
C ASP A 230 7.80 -11.37 -5.03
N GLN A 231 7.13 -11.24 -6.18
CA GLN A 231 7.63 -10.47 -7.32
C GLN A 231 7.90 -9.00 -6.95
N TYR A 232 7.02 -8.38 -6.17
CA TYR A 232 7.20 -7.02 -5.69
C TYR A 232 8.40 -6.89 -4.74
N LEU A 233 8.55 -7.81 -3.79
CA LEU A 233 9.70 -7.84 -2.87
C LEU A 233 11.01 -8.03 -3.63
N HIS A 234 11.04 -8.93 -4.61
CA HIS A 234 12.20 -9.12 -5.48
C HIS A 234 12.54 -7.85 -6.27
N PHE A 235 11.54 -7.18 -6.84
CA PHE A 235 11.72 -5.91 -7.55
C PHE A 235 12.29 -4.81 -6.65
N VAL A 236 11.81 -4.70 -5.40
CA VAL A 236 12.33 -3.75 -4.41
C VAL A 236 13.79 -4.07 -4.07
N GLN A 237 14.11 -5.35 -3.83
CA GLN A 237 15.48 -5.79 -3.57
C GLN A 237 16.43 -5.52 -4.75
N GLU A 238 16.01 -5.77 -5.98
CA GLU A 238 16.80 -5.45 -7.18
C GLU A 238 17.03 -3.94 -7.32
N ALA A 239 16.00 -3.13 -7.08
CA ALA A 239 16.13 -1.67 -7.12
C ALA A 239 17.10 -1.14 -6.05
N GLU A 240 17.07 -1.69 -4.84
CA GLU A 240 18.02 -1.38 -3.77
C GLU A 240 19.44 -1.84 -4.12
N GLN A 241 19.61 -3.02 -4.72
CA GLN A 241 20.91 -3.50 -5.16
C GLN A 241 21.48 -2.64 -6.28
N ASP A 242 20.67 -2.21 -7.24
CA ASP A 242 21.08 -1.31 -8.32
C ASP A 242 21.42 0.09 -7.79
N ASN A 243 20.67 0.59 -6.80
CA ASN A 243 21.02 1.82 -6.09
C ASN A 243 22.35 1.66 -5.33
N LYS A 244 22.58 0.53 -4.63
CA LYS A 244 23.88 0.22 -4.00
C LYS A 244 25.03 0.14 -5.02
N LYS A 245 24.80 -0.48 -6.20
CA LYS A 245 25.81 -0.57 -7.27
C LYS A 245 26.11 0.80 -7.89
N LYS A 246 25.10 1.67 -8.04
CA LYS A 246 25.27 3.06 -8.52
C LYS A 246 25.97 3.94 -7.48
N ALA A 247 25.60 3.81 -6.19
CA ALA A 247 26.26 4.48 -5.08
C ALA A 247 27.74 4.07 -4.95
N LYS A 248 28.10 2.81 -5.26
CA LYS A 248 29.51 2.37 -5.32
C LYS A 248 30.30 2.98 -6.49
N LYS A 249 29.64 3.34 -7.60
CA LYS A 249 30.28 3.96 -8.78
C LYS A 249 30.47 5.47 -8.62
N ILE A 250 29.60 6.14 -7.86
CA ILE A 250 29.75 7.54 -7.48
C ILE A 250 30.66 7.57 -6.24
N LYS A 251 31.97 7.70 -6.45
CA LYS A 251 32.87 8.06 -5.34
C LYS A 251 32.38 9.39 -4.80
N ASP A 252 31.90 9.36 -3.55
CA ASP A 252 31.32 10.48 -2.83
C ASP A 252 32.09 11.79 -3.13
N PRO A 253 31.46 12.76 -3.82
CA PRO A 253 32.12 14.00 -4.25
C PRO A 253 32.70 14.80 -3.08
N LEU A 254 32.15 14.64 -1.88
CA LEU A 254 32.56 15.34 -0.67
C LEU A 254 33.68 14.62 0.10
N LYS A 255 34.05 13.40 -0.31
CA LYS A 255 35.15 12.68 0.34
C LYS A 255 36.47 13.41 0.07
N PRO A 256 37.20 13.86 1.11
CA PRO A 256 38.50 14.48 0.94
C PRO A 256 39.46 13.60 0.12
N LYS A 257 40.22 14.22 -0.79
CA LYS A 257 41.18 13.54 -1.65
C LYS A 257 42.49 13.31 -0.89
N HIS A 258 43.18 12.21 -1.17
CA HIS A 258 44.45 11.89 -0.53
C HIS A 258 45.49 13.03 -0.67
N PRO A 259 46.31 13.26 0.37
CA PRO A 259 47.26 14.37 0.38
C PRO A 259 48.37 14.14 -0.66
N ILE A 260 48.81 15.23 -1.28
CA ILE A 260 49.86 15.20 -2.30
C ILE A 260 51.22 14.98 -1.62
N SER A 261 51.95 13.96 -2.07
CA SER A 261 53.31 13.64 -1.59
C SER A 261 54.33 14.70 -2.01
N ALA A 262 55.45 14.83 -1.28
CA ALA A 262 56.51 15.82 -1.49
C ALA A 262 57.02 15.86 -2.94
N TYR A 263 57.31 14.68 -3.52
CA TYR A 263 57.68 14.57 -4.93
C TYR A 263 56.61 15.13 -5.87
N MET A 264 55.33 14.86 -5.59
CA MET A 264 54.24 15.28 -6.46
C MET A 264 53.96 16.78 -6.35
N ILE A 265 54.23 17.39 -5.19
CA ILE A 265 54.23 18.85 -5.01
C ILE A 265 55.32 19.47 -5.90
N TYR A 266 56.56 18.99 -5.78
CA TYR A 266 57.67 19.41 -6.63
C TYR A 266 57.38 19.20 -8.12
N ALA A 267 56.85 18.02 -8.48
CA ALA A 267 56.58 17.69 -9.87
C ALA A 267 55.45 18.52 -10.47
N ASN A 268 54.48 18.96 -9.67
CA ASN A 268 53.44 19.88 -10.11
C ASN A 268 53.99 21.29 -10.35
N GLU A 269 54.86 21.78 -9.44
CA GLU A 269 55.53 23.07 -9.58
C GLU A 269 56.45 23.08 -10.82
N ARG A 270 57.24 22.03 -11.01
CA ARG A 270 58.09 21.87 -12.21
C ARG A 270 57.29 21.74 -13.49
N ARG A 271 56.20 20.95 -13.50
CA ARG A 271 55.29 20.89 -14.66
C ARG A 271 54.67 22.25 -14.97
N ALA A 272 54.34 23.05 -13.97
CA ALA A 272 53.80 24.39 -14.19
C ALA A 272 54.84 25.34 -14.80
N ALA A 273 56.08 25.31 -14.30
CA ALA A 273 57.18 26.10 -14.83
C ALA A 273 57.53 25.74 -16.29
N LEU A 274 57.47 24.45 -16.65
CA LEU A 274 57.83 23.95 -17.98
C LEU A 274 56.65 23.97 -18.98
N LYS A 275 55.46 24.42 -18.56
CA LYS A 275 54.26 24.45 -19.40
C LYS A 275 54.37 25.40 -20.61
N GLY A 276 55.31 26.35 -20.58
CA GLY A 276 55.58 27.29 -21.68
C GLY A 276 56.55 26.77 -22.76
N GLU A 277 57.21 25.62 -22.56
CA GLU A 277 58.32 25.18 -23.42
C GLU A 277 57.93 24.17 -24.52
N ASN A 278 56.64 23.90 -24.75
CA ASN A 278 56.13 22.93 -25.74
C ASN A 278 56.75 21.51 -25.66
N LYS A 279 57.25 21.11 -24.48
CA LYS A 279 57.79 19.76 -24.23
C LYS A 279 56.67 18.77 -23.92
N SER A 280 56.85 17.51 -24.32
CA SER A 280 55.85 16.47 -24.07
C SER A 280 55.70 16.18 -22.57
N VAL A 281 54.48 15.93 -22.10
CA VAL A 281 54.17 15.64 -20.68
C VAL A 281 55.03 14.48 -20.14
N ILE A 282 55.33 13.50 -20.99
CA ILE A 282 56.16 12.33 -20.66
C ILE A 282 57.63 12.73 -20.47
N GLU A 283 58.16 13.62 -21.31
CA GLU A 283 59.54 14.12 -21.22
C GLU A 283 59.73 14.99 -19.99
N VAL A 284 58.76 15.88 -19.71
CA VAL A 284 58.74 16.70 -18.50
C VAL A 284 58.73 15.84 -17.25
N ALA A 285 57.94 14.75 -17.22
CA ALA A 285 57.90 13.83 -16.08
C ALA A 285 59.23 13.09 -15.86
N LYS A 286 59.93 12.67 -16.93
CA LYS A 286 61.25 12.03 -16.83
C LYS A 286 62.30 12.99 -16.28
N MET A 287 62.41 14.19 -16.84
CA MET A 287 63.34 15.23 -16.35
C MET A 287 63.07 15.57 -14.88
N THR A 288 61.80 15.77 -14.53
CA THR A 288 61.40 16.09 -13.14
C THR A 288 61.75 14.97 -12.16
N GLY A 289 61.61 13.70 -12.56
CA GLY A 289 61.98 12.55 -11.74
C GLY A 289 63.49 12.44 -11.49
N GLU A 290 64.29 12.68 -12.53
CA GLU A 290 65.76 12.69 -12.43
C GLU A 290 66.26 13.86 -11.57
N GLU A 291 65.70 15.06 -11.76
CA GLU A 291 65.99 16.23 -10.92
C GLU A 291 65.63 15.98 -9.46
N TRP A 292 64.47 15.38 -9.17
CA TRP A 292 64.09 15.02 -7.82
C TRP A 292 65.05 14.04 -7.16
N LYS A 293 65.57 13.07 -7.93
CA LYS A 293 66.55 12.12 -7.41
C LYS A 293 67.86 12.82 -7.04
N ASN A 294 68.29 13.80 -7.83
CA ASN A 294 69.55 14.53 -7.65
C ASN A 294 69.45 15.75 -6.71
N LEU A 295 68.24 16.16 -6.31
CA LEU A 295 68.01 17.21 -5.32
C LEU A 295 68.60 16.84 -3.94
N SER A 296 69.26 17.80 -3.31
CA SER A 296 69.79 17.67 -1.95
C SER A 296 68.67 17.60 -0.91
N GLU A 297 68.99 17.09 0.29
CA GLU A 297 68.02 16.94 1.39
C GLU A 297 67.50 18.31 1.88
N GLU A 298 68.35 19.34 1.85
CA GLU A 298 67.97 20.73 2.16
C GLU A 298 66.94 21.29 1.16
N GLN A 299 67.10 20.97 -0.13
CA GLN A 299 66.16 21.40 -1.17
C GLN A 299 64.86 20.58 -1.16
N LYS A 300 64.88 19.34 -0.64
CA LYS A 300 63.67 18.50 -0.43
C LYS A 300 62.89 18.88 0.82
N THR A 301 63.56 19.40 1.85
CA THR A 301 62.98 19.82 3.12
C THR A 301 61.71 20.69 2.99
N PRO A 302 61.64 21.75 2.17
CA PRO A 302 60.40 22.55 2.03
C PRO A 302 59.24 21.74 1.44
N TYR A 303 59.51 20.82 0.52
CA TYR A 303 58.51 19.95 -0.08
C TYR A 303 58.01 18.88 0.90
N ASP A 304 58.90 18.35 1.74
CA ASP A 304 58.54 17.41 2.81
C ASP A 304 57.71 18.08 3.90
N GLN A 305 58.03 19.33 4.26
CA GLN A 305 57.20 20.12 5.18
C GLN A 305 55.82 20.41 4.58
N MET A 306 55.74 20.75 3.30
CA MET A 306 54.46 20.98 2.62
C MET A 306 53.63 19.69 2.52
N ALA A 307 54.26 18.55 2.27
CA ALA A 307 53.59 17.25 2.25
C ALA A 307 53.07 16.84 3.65
N LYS A 308 53.82 17.12 4.71
CA LYS A 308 53.38 16.93 6.10
C LYS A 308 52.16 17.79 6.43
N LYS A 309 52.18 19.08 6.07
CA LYS A 309 51.03 19.99 6.24
C LYS A 309 49.80 19.52 5.46
N ASN A 310 49.97 19.14 4.19
CA ASN A 310 48.86 18.61 3.38
C ASN A 310 48.28 17.32 3.98
N LYS A 311 49.12 16.46 4.56
CA LYS A 311 48.66 15.25 5.27
C LYS A 311 47.85 15.60 6.52
N GLU A 312 48.27 16.60 7.29
CA GLU A 312 47.55 17.06 8.47
C GLU A 312 46.19 17.66 8.12
N ILE A 313 46.14 18.53 7.10
CA ILE A 313 44.88 19.10 6.57
C ILE A 313 43.94 17.98 6.12
N TYR A 314 44.44 17.01 5.37
CA TYR A 314 43.64 15.85 4.94
C TYR A 314 43.08 15.05 6.12
N LEU A 315 43.85 14.86 7.18
CA LEU A 315 43.38 14.13 8.37
C LEU A 315 42.25 14.90 9.07
N GLN A 316 42.38 16.23 9.21
CA GLN A 316 41.35 17.08 9.79
C GLN A 316 40.07 17.09 8.93
N GLU A 317 40.20 17.25 7.60
CA GLU A 317 39.08 17.20 6.67
C GLU A 317 38.40 15.81 6.68
N MET A 318 39.17 14.73 6.74
CA MET A 318 38.64 13.36 6.82
C MET A 318 37.91 13.11 8.13
N GLU A 319 38.36 13.68 9.24
CA GLU A 319 37.68 13.58 10.53
C GLU A 319 36.38 14.38 10.55
N GLY A 320 36.37 15.56 9.92
CA GLY A 320 35.14 16.31 9.67
C GLY A 320 34.15 15.53 8.81
N TYR A 321 34.62 14.98 7.68
CA TYR A 321 33.80 14.16 6.77
C TYR A 321 33.24 12.89 7.43
N LYS A 322 34.01 12.24 8.32
CA LYS A 322 33.50 11.09 9.09
C LYS A 322 32.37 11.50 10.02
N ARG A 323 32.54 12.60 10.76
CA ARG A 323 31.51 13.12 11.67
C ARG A 323 30.23 13.51 10.92
N THR A 324 30.33 14.28 9.85
CA THR A 324 29.15 14.68 9.06
C THR A 324 28.44 13.46 8.46
N LYS A 325 29.21 12.47 7.98
CA LYS A 325 28.63 11.23 7.44
C LYS A 325 27.93 10.39 8.51
N GLU A 326 28.49 10.32 9.71
CA GLU A 326 27.84 9.66 10.85
C GLU A 326 26.55 10.39 11.24
N GLU A 327 26.56 11.72 11.32
CA GLU A 327 25.38 12.55 11.59
C GLU A 327 24.28 12.39 10.53
N GLU A 328 24.64 12.42 9.24
CA GLU A 328 23.72 12.19 8.12
C GLU A 328 23.08 10.80 8.20
N THR A 329 23.86 9.75 8.47
CA THR A 329 23.31 8.39 8.61
C THR A 329 22.39 8.26 9.82
N MET A 330 22.65 9.00 10.90
CA MET A 330 21.78 9.05 12.06
C MET A 330 20.50 9.84 11.79
N SER A 331 20.57 10.93 11.01
CA SER A 331 19.37 11.67 10.57
C SER A 331 18.48 10.80 9.69
N GLN A 332 19.06 10.13 8.69
CA GLN A 332 18.32 9.23 7.79
C GLN A 332 17.63 8.10 8.55
N LYS A 333 18.29 7.49 9.54
CA LYS A 333 17.67 6.46 10.39
C LYS A 333 16.51 7.00 11.22
N LYS A 334 16.64 8.21 11.77
CA LYS A 334 15.55 8.87 12.53
C LYS A 334 14.36 9.20 11.63
N GLU A 335 14.60 9.69 10.41
CA GLU A 335 13.57 9.96 9.42
C GLU A 335 12.84 8.67 9.00
N GLU A 336 13.57 7.58 8.78
CA GLU A 336 13.00 6.27 8.45
C GLU A 336 12.16 5.70 9.61
N GLU A 337 12.64 5.84 10.85
CA GLU A 337 11.91 5.41 12.05
C GLU A 337 10.61 6.21 12.25
N GLU A 338 10.65 7.54 12.10
CA GLU A 338 9.46 8.38 12.18
C GLU A 338 8.47 8.09 11.04
N LEU A 339 8.96 7.80 9.82
CA LEU A 339 8.11 7.37 8.71
C LEU A 339 7.44 6.01 8.99
N MET A 340 8.15 5.08 9.62
CA MET A 340 7.61 3.78 10.02
C MET A 340 6.54 3.94 11.12
N LYS A 341 6.76 4.87 12.06
CA LYS A 341 5.80 5.22 13.11
C LYS A 341 4.53 5.86 12.55
N LEU A 342 4.66 6.72 11.54
CA LEU A 342 3.52 7.31 10.83
C LEU A 342 2.69 6.23 10.12
N HIS A 343 3.34 5.32 9.37
CA HIS A 343 2.66 4.19 8.73
C HIS A 343 1.95 3.29 9.75
N LYS A 344 2.59 3.03 10.89
CA LYS A 344 1.97 2.27 11.99
C LYS A 344 0.73 2.97 12.54
N GLN A 345 0.78 4.30 12.71
CA GLN A 345 -0.36 5.08 13.19
C GLN A 345 -1.51 5.07 12.17
N GLU A 346 -1.22 5.22 10.88
CA GLU A 346 -2.21 5.15 9.81
C GLU A 346 -2.88 3.77 9.74
N ALA A 347 -2.09 2.69 9.85
CA ALA A 347 -2.61 1.33 9.90
C ALA A 347 -3.57 1.12 11.09
N LEU A 348 -3.21 1.63 12.28
CA LEU A 348 -4.08 1.59 13.47
C LEU A 348 -5.37 2.39 13.29
N GLN A 349 -5.32 3.53 12.59
CA GLN A 349 -6.53 4.29 12.27
C GLN A 349 -7.45 3.53 11.31
N LEU A 350 -6.89 2.86 10.30
CA LEU A 350 -7.65 2.02 9.38
C LEU A 350 -8.31 0.83 10.10
N LEU A 351 -7.60 0.19 11.04
CA LEU A 351 -8.17 -0.86 11.89
C LEU A 351 -9.32 -0.33 12.74
N LYS A 352 -9.15 0.82 13.42
CA LYS A 352 -10.23 1.46 14.18
C LYS A 352 -11.43 1.83 13.30
N LYS A 353 -11.21 2.25 12.05
CA LYS A 353 -12.28 2.51 11.08
C LYS A 353 -13.02 1.22 10.71
N LYS A 354 -12.30 0.13 10.46
CA LYS A 354 -12.88 -1.21 10.21
C LYS A 354 -13.70 -1.71 11.40
N GLU A 355 -13.17 -1.62 12.62
CA GLU A 355 -13.90 -2.00 13.84
C GLU A 355 -15.17 -1.18 14.04
N LYS A 356 -15.13 0.13 13.74
CA LYS A 356 -16.32 0.99 13.78
C LYS A 356 -17.35 0.55 12.73
N THR A 357 -16.94 0.26 11.49
CA THR A 357 -17.85 -0.22 10.45
C THR A 357 -18.45 -1.57 10.81
N ASP A 358 -17.66 -2.49 11.38
CA ASP A 358 -18.12 -3.81 11.80
C ASP A 358 -19.11 -3.73 12.98
N ASN A 359 -18.86 -2.84 13.94
CA ASN A 359 -19.78 -2.56 15.04
C ASN A 359 -21.09 -1.92 14.54
N ILE A 360 -21.04 -1.02 13.55
CA ILE A 360 -22.25 -0.47 12.91
C ILE A 360 -23.02 -1.57 12.20
N ILE A 361 -22.35 -2.44 11.42
CA ILE A 361 -22.98 -3.58 10.74
C ILE A 361 -23.61 -4.54 11.75
N LYS A 362 -22.93 -4.82 12.87
CA LYS A 362 -23.43 -5.68 13.95
C LYS A 362 -24.66 -5.06 14.62
N LYS A 363 -24.61 -3.76 14.95
CA LYS A 363 -25.73 -3.02 15.55
C LYS A 363 -26.93 -2.95 14.60
N THR A 364 -26.71 -2.77 13.30
CA THR A 364 -27.77 -2.80 12.27
C THR A 364 -28.39 -4.20 12.14
N LYS A 365 -27.60 -5.26 12.25
CA LYS A 365 -28.12 -6.65 12.28
C LYS A 365 -28.89 -6.94 13.57
N GLU A 366 -28.46 -6.42 14.71
CA GLU A 366 -29.16 -6.55 16.00
C GLU A 366 -30.46 -5.74 16.06
N THR A 367 -30.49 -4.49 15.56
CA THR A 367 -31.73 -3.70 15.46
C THR A 367 -32.72 -4.32 14.49
N THR A 368 -32.26 -4.89 13.37
CA THR A 368 -33.11 -5.65 12.45
C THR A 368 -33.66 -6.93 13.08
N LYS A 369 -32.87 -7.61 13.94
CA LYS A 369 -33.32 -8.76 14.75
C LYS A 369 -34.31 -8.35 15.84
N ASN A 370 -34.08 -7.24 16.53
CA ASN A 370 -34.96 -6.72 17.58
C ASN A 370 -36.27 -6.16 17.00
N LYS A 371 -36.25 -5.57 15.80
CA LYS A 371 -37.46 -5.16 15.08
C LYS A 371 -38.33 -6.36 14.68
N LYS A 372 -37.73 -7.53 14.41
CA LYS A 372 -38.44 -8.83 14.26
C LYS A 372 -38.92 -9.44 15.59
N LYS A 373 -38.39 -9.02 16.75
CA LYS A 373 -38.84 -9.47 18.08
C LYS A 373 -39.93 -8.57 18.68
N ASN A 374 -40.03 -7.32 18.23
CA ASN A 374 -41.01 -6.33 18.70
C ASN A 374 -42.28 -6.23 17.83
N GLU A 375 -42.58 -7.25 17.04
CA GLU A 375 -43.98 -7.51 16.71
C GLU A 375 -44.65 -7.95 18.03
N ASN A 376 -45.65 -7.19 18.46
CA ASN A 376 -46.36 -7.35 19.72
C ASN A 376 -47.06 -8.72 19.75
N VAL A 377 -46.32 -9.77 20.13
CA VAL A 377 -46.84 -11.10 20.37
C VAL A 377 -47.47 -11.07 21.76
N ASP A 378 -48.80 -11.13 21.79
CA ASP A 378 -49.60 -11.29 23.01
C ASP A 378 -48.88 -12.19 24.03
N PRO A 379 -48.57 -11.69 25.24
CA PRO A 379 -47.87 -12.45 26.28
C PRO A 379 -48.53 -13.78 26.64
N ASN A 380 -49.84 -13.91 26.42
CA ASN A 380 -50.62 -15.12 26.68
C ASN A 380 -50.68 -16.08 25.49
N LYS A 381 -50.11 -15.74 24.34
CA LYS A 381 -50.06 -16.65 23.19
C LYS A 381 -49.14 -17.83 23.52
N PRO A 382 -49.63 -19.08 23.47
CA PRO A 382 -48.79 -20.25 23.67
C PRO A 382 -47.59 -20.22 22.72
N LYS A 383 -46.43 -20.68 23.20
CA LYS A 383 -45.19 -20.71 22.41
C LYS A 383 -44.99 -22.08 21.79
N LYS A 384 -44.58 -22.10 20.52
CA LYS A 384 -44.31 -23.35 19.82
C LYS A 384 -43.29 -24.19 20.60
N PRO A 385 -43.56 -25.50 20.78
CA PRO A 385 -42.72 -26.36 21.56
C PRO A 385 -41.41 -26.67 20.84
N THR A 386 -40.46 -27.19 21.61
CA THR A 386 -39.11 -27.47 21.16
C THR A 386 -39.10 -28.71 20.26
N SER A 387 -38.45 -28.62 19.09
CA SER A 387 -38.32 -29.75 18.14
C SER A 387 -37.44 -30.88 18.71
N SER A 388 -37.61 -32.09 18.20
CA SER A 388 -36.92 -33.32 18.67
C SER A 388 -35.41 -33.18 18.76
N TYR A 389 -34.80 -32.57 17.73
CA TYR A 389 -33.36 -32.26 17.75
C TYR A 389 -32.96 -31.34 18.90
N PHE A 390 -33.77 -30.34 19.23
CA PHE A 390 -33.45 -29.39 20.30
C PHE A 390 -33.69 -29.98 21.69
N LEU A 391 -34.63 -30.92 21.84
CA LEU A 391 -34.78 -31.72 23.06
C LEU A 391 -33.53 -32.55 23.28
N PHE A 392 -33.05 -33.25 22.25
CA PHE A 392 -31.78 -33.95 22.30
C PHE A 392 -30.61 -33.01 22.59
N CYS A 393 -30.55 -31.85 21.93
CA CYS A 393 -29.50 -30.87 22.21
C CYS A 393 -29.46 -30.43 23.68
N LYS A 394 -30.60 -30.43 24.39
CA LYS A 394 -30.65 -30.06 25.80
C LYS A 394 -30.03 -31.16 26.67
N ASP A 395 -30.39 -32.41 26.39
CA ASP A 395 -29.90 -33.58 27.13
C ASP A 395 -28.42 -33.85 26.84
N ALA A 396 -28.05 -33.85 25.56
CA ALA A 396 -26.66 -34.07 25.12
C ALA A 396 -25.74 -32.93 25.52
N ARG A 397 -26.23 -31.68 25.60
CA ARG A 397 -25.43 -30.56 26.13
C ARG A 397 -25.05 -30.77 27.58
N LYS A 398 -25.93 -31.38 28.39
CA LYS A 398 -25.62 -31.70 29.77
C LYS A 398 -24.48 -32.72 29.86
N SER A 399 -24.58 -33.83 29.12
CA SER A 399 -23.52 -34.86 29.06
C SER A 399 -22.19 -34.31 28.52
N VAL A 400 -22.22 -33.54 27.42
CA VAL A 400 -20.99 -33.00 26.81
C VAL A 400 -20.32 -31.95 27.70
N LEU A 401 -21.09 -31.18 28.48
CA LEU A 401 -20.53 -30.20 29.41
C LEU A 401 -19.94 -30.86 30.68
N GLU A 402 -20.52 -31.99 31.11
CA GLU A 402 -19.97 -32.81 32.19
C GLU A 402 -18.70 -33.57 31.75
N GLU A 403 -18.66 -34.08 30.52
CA GLU A 403 -17.49 -34.77 29.93
C GLU A 403 -16.33 -33.79 29.63
N HIS A 404 -16.65 -32.54 29.28
CA HIS A 404 -15.66 -31.52 28.88
C HIS A 404 -15.90 -30.16 29.58
N PRO A 405 -15.61 -30.06 30.89
CA PRO A 405 -15.75 -28.81 31.61
C PRO A 405 -14.80 -27.73 31.04
N GLY A 406 -15.34 -26.55 30.73
CA GLY A 406 -14.58 -25.40 30.23
C GLY A 406 -14.48 -25.27 28.69
N ILE A 407 -15.08 -26.19 27.93
CA ILE A 407 -15.06 -26.12 26.46
C ILE A 407 -16.04 -25.04 25.94
N ASN A 408 -15.69 -24.39 24.84
CA ASN A 408 -16.51 -23.31 24.25
C ASN A 408 -17.87 -23.84 23.77
N ASN A 409 -18.96 -23.09 23.99
CA ASN A 409 -20.31 -23.40 23.55
C ASN A 409 -20.43 -23.72 22.04
N SER A 410 -19.59 -23.10 21.21
CA SER A 410 -19.45 -23.43 19.79
C SER A 410 -19.07 -24.91 19.59
N THR A 411 -18.01 -25.34 20.28
CA THR A 411 -17.48 -26.70 20.24
C THR A 411 -18.46 -27.70 20.82
N VAL A 412 -19.11 -27.37 21.96
CA VAL A 412 -20.18 -28.18 22.54
C VAL A 412 -21.30 -28.44 21.52
N THR A 413 -21.73 -27.40 20.81
CA THR A 413 -22.81 -27.51 19.82
C THR A 413 -22.39 -28.35 18.62
N ALA A 414 -21.13 -28.29 18.20
CA ALA A 414 -20.59 -29.15 17.15
C ALA A 414 -20.58 -30.64 17.59
N HIS A 415 -20.12 -30.94 18.80
CA HIS A 415 -20.15 -32.30 19.35
C HIS A 415 -21.58 -32.85 19.45
N ILE A 416 -22.54 -32.05 19.92
CA ILE A 416 -23.95 -32.45 19.96
C ILE A 416 -24.49 -32.74 18.55
N SER A 417 -24.13 -31.90 17.56
CA SER A 417 -24.57 -32.11 16.18
C SER A 417 -24.02 -33.39 15.57
N LEU A 418 -22.80 -33.79 15.97
CA LEU A 418 -22.19 -35.08 15.60
C LEU A 418 -22.89 -36.24 16.32
N LYS A 419 -23.05 -36.18 17.65
CA LYS A 419 -23.79 -37.20 18.43
C LYS A 419 -25.20 -37.43 17.85
N TRP A 420 -25.93 -36.37 17.45
CA TRP A 420 -27.25 -36.53 16.81
C TRP A 420 -27.20 -37.25 15.45
N LYS A 421 -26.15 -37.05 14.65
CA LYS A 421 -26.00 -37.76 13.37
C LYS A 421 -25.72 -39.24 13.60
N GLU A 422 -24.95 -39.56 14.65
CA GLU A 422 -24.55 -40.90 15.04
C GLU A 422 -25.66 -41.70 15.73
N LEU A 423 -26.63 -41.04 16.38
CA LEU A 423 -27.80 -41.72 16.96
C LEU A 423 -28.52 -42.59 15.92
N GLY A 424 -28.93 -43.79 16.33
CA GLY A 424 -29.79 -44.66 15.54
C GLY A 424 -31.18 -44.05 15.32
N GLU A 425 -31.93 -44.60 14.35
CA GLU A 425 -33.31 -44.15 14.09
C GLU A 425 -34.22 -44.40 15.30
N GLU A 426 -34.00 -45.50 16.04
CA GLU A 426 -34.77 -45.83 17.26
C GLU A 426 -34.60 -44.78 18.37
N GLU A 427 -33.38 -44.33 18.62
CA GLU A 427 -33.08 -43.31 19.64
C GLU A 427 -33.61 -41.93 19.20
N LYS A 428 -33.49 -41.60 17.91
CA LYS A 428 -34.12 -40.40 17.33
C LYS A 428 -35.64 -40.45 17.46
N GLN A 429 -36.24 -41.64 17.34
CA GLN A 429 -37.68 -41.84 17.43
C GLN A 429 -38.22 -41.54 18.83
N VAL A 430 -37.46 -41.82 19.90
CA VAL A 430 -37.81 -41.40 21.28
C VAL A 430 -37.92 -39.88 21.37
N TYR A 431 -36.98 -39.14 20.78
CA TYR A 431 -37.03 -37.67 20.76
C TYR A 431 -38.12 -37.12 19.83
N ASN A 432 -38.39 -37.80 18.71
CA ASN A 432 -39.49 -37.46 17.82
C ASN A 432 -40.86 -37.66 18.49
N GLY A 433 -41.03 -38.73 19.28
CA GLY A 433 -42.22 -38.97 20.10
C GLY A 433 -42.43 -37.87 21.14
N LYS A 434 -41.40 -37.55 21.94
CA LYS A 434 -41.45 -36.45 22.92
C LYS A 434 -41.79 -35.10 22.27
N ALA A 435 -41.24 -34.82 21.09
CA ALA A 435 -41.55 -33.59 20.35
C ALA A 435 -42.99 -33.57 19.81
N ALA A 436 -43.52 -34.72 19.39
CA ALA A 436 -44.90 -34.85 18.93
C ALA A 436 -45.90 -34.62 20.07
N GLU A 437 -45.64 -35.21 21.25
CA GLU A 437 -46.45 -34.99 22.46
C GLU A 437 -46.47 -33.52 22.88
N LEU A 438 -45.30 -32.87 22.92
CA LEU A 438 -45.23 -31.44 23.20
C LEU A 438 -45.96 -30.60 22.16
N MET A 439 -45.89 -30.98 20.88
CA MET A 439 -46.62 -30.33 19.79
C MET A 439 -48.14 -30.51 19.92
N GLU A 440 -48.59 -31.66 20.43
CA GLU A 440 -50.01 -31.90 20.70
C GLU A 440 -50.50 -31.10 21.90
N ALA A 441 -49.73 -31.05 22.99
CA ALA A 441 -50.03 -30.20 24.15
C ALA A 441 -50.14 -28.72 23.74
N TYR A 442 -49.20 -28.24 22.92
CA TYR A 442 -49.26 -26.89 22.36
C TYR A 442 -50.50 -26.65 21.48
N LYS A 443 -50.92 -27.62 20.68
CA LYS A 443 -52.17 -27.47 19.89
C LYS A 443 -53.37 -27.30 20.81
N LYS A 444 -53.46 -28.08 21.88
CA LYS A 444 -54.52 -27.95 22.90
C LYS A 444 -54.49 -26.58 23.59
N GLU A 445 -53.30 -26.12 24.00
CA GLU A 445 -53.12 -24.78 24.58
C GLU A 445 -53.51 -23.65 23.60
N VAL A 446 -53.17 -23.77 22.31
CA VAL A 446 -53.53 -22.79 21.29
C VAL A 446 -55.03 -22.78 21.04
N GLU A 447 -55.68 -23.95 21.03
CA GLU A 447 -57.14 -24.06 20.92
C GLU A 447 -57.84 -23.40 22.11
N GLU A 448 -57.34 -23.61 23.32
CA GLU A 448 -57.85 -22.99 24.54
C GLU A 448 -57.62 -21.47 24.53
N TYR A 449 -56.42 -21.01 24.18
CA TYR A 449 -56.12 -19.58 24.00
C TYR A 449 -57.01 -18.92 22.94
N ASN A 450 -57.29 -19.61 21.83
CA ASN A 450 -58.18 -19.10 20.79
C ASN A 450 -59.63 -19.00 21.31
N LYS A 451 -60.09 -19.98 22.10
CA LYS A 451 -61.41 -19.94 22.75
C LYS A 451 -61.51 -18.78 23.74
N THR A 452 -60.52 -18.60 24.62
CA THR A 452 -60.51 -17.49 25.59
C THR A 452 -60.47 -16.12 24.90
N LYS A 453 -59.78 -16.03 23.76
CA LYS A 453 -59.71 -14.80 22.96
C LYS A 453 -61.02 -14.46 22.23
N THR A 454 -61.84 -15.45 21.94
CA THR A 454 -63.19 -15.24 21.35
C THR A 454 -64.28 -14.97 22.39
N SER A 455 -64.01 -15.22 23.67
CA SER A 455 -64.96 -15.03 24.79
C SER A 455 -64.68 -13.78 25.65
N SER A 456 -63.57 -13.07 25.42
CA SER A 456 -63.32 -11.70 25.88
C SER A 456 -63.60 -10.72 24.75
#